data_AF-A0A7J4TLE2-F1
#
_entry.id   AF-A0A7J4TLE2-F1
#
_cell.length_a   1.000
_cell.length_b   1.000
_cell.length_c   1.000
_cell.angle_alpha   90.00
_cell.angle_beta   90.00
_cell.angle_gamma   90.00
#
_symmetry.space_group_name_H-M   'P 1'
#
loop_
_entity.id
_entity.type
_entity.pdbx_description
1 polymer ?
#
loop_
_entity_poly.entity_id
_entity_poly.type
_entity_poly.pdbx_seq_one_letter_code
_entity_poly.pdbx_strand_id
1 'polypeptide(L)'
;MEKKEALDMFCYQCSQTARETGCTVVGVCGKQPTVARLQDNLLFAIKGISAYLYHARELGYTDDEVDAFLEKGFFSTLTNVNFDAADLVELALEAGQMNIKTMQLLKKAHNETYGEPVPTEVPVGSVKGPGIIVTGHSLKNLEELLKQTEGKGINIYTHSEMLPAHGYPGLKKYKHLVGQLGGPWFDQKQTFSKYPAAILGTSNCVLLPRDEYKERMFTSGVAQLPGVQHIDDNDFTPVIEKALELPELEDEPRDTVLTTGFGASTVLSLAPKIKELVEAGKIKQFILVGGCDSPKPQAKYYTEFVEKLPKEVVVLTLACGKYRFNDMDLGDIEGVPRLIDLGQCNDAIVAVDIAVALTELFGVELNELPLTIVLSWMEQKAAAILWSLLALDIKGMYIGPILPGWANEDIINVLVENYDLKPIGDPEEDIKAIMG
;
A
#
# COMPACT_ATOMS: atom_id res chain seq x y z
N MET A 1 -22.19 -7.64 -21.04
CA MET A 1 -22.88 -7.16 -19.83
C MET A 1 -23.45 -5.81 -20.17
N GLU A 2 -24.78 -5.65 -20.13
CA GLU A 2 -25.39 -4.32 -20.13
C GLU A 2 -24.71 -3.47 -19.04
N LYS A 3 -24.29 -2.25 -19.38
CA LYS A 3 -23.83 -1.28 -18.37
C LYS A 3 -24.98 -1.13 -17.39
N LYS A 4 -24.84 -1.66 -16.18
CA LYS A 4 -25.76 -1.32 -15.08
C LYS A 4 -25.81 0.21 -15.02
N GLU A 5 -27.01 0.79 -15.01
CA GLU A 5 -27.16 2.22 -14.75
C GLU A 5 -26.42 2.55 -13.46
N ALA A 6 -25.38 3.38 -13.57
CA ALA A 6 -24.62 3.82 -12.42
C ALA A 6 -25.53 4.72 -11.57
N LEU A 7 -25.52 4.54 -10.26
CA LEU A 7 -26.23 5.44 -9.36
C LEU A 7 -25.55 6.82 -9.41
N ASP A 8 -26.33 7.89 -9.48
CA ASP A 8 -25.80 9.25 -9.39
C ASP A 8 -25.14 9.47 -8.02
N MET A 9 -25.76 8.96 -6.95
CA MET A 9 -25.22 8.94 -5.58
C MET A 9 -25.76 7.76 -4.76
N PHE A 10 -25.25 7.58 -3.55
CA PHE A 10 -25.91 6.76 -2.53
C PHE A 10 -25.66 7.35 -1.14
N CYS A 11 -26.69 7.87 -0.48
CA CYS A 11 -26.57 8.39 0.88
C CYS A 11 -27.80 8.03 1.73
N TYR A 12 -27.56 7.43 2.89
CA TYR A 12 -28.61 6.94 3.80
C TYR A 12 -28.42 7.37 5.27
N GLN A 13 -27.54 8.35 5.53
CA GLN A 13 -27.06 8.63 6.89
C GLN A 13 -28.06 9.38 7.79
N CYS A 14 -29.18 9.87 7.25
CA CYS A 14 -30.16 10.65 8.00
C CYS A 14 -31.56 10.03 7.97
N SER A 15 -32.38 10.36 8.97
CA SER A 15 -33.76 9.85 9.10
C SER A 15 -34.70 10.29 7.97
N GLN A 16 -34.30 11.28 7.17
CA GLN A 16 -35.07 11.79 6.03
C GLN A 16 -34.68 11.13 4.71
N THR A 17 -33.84 10.09 4.71
CA THR A 17 -33.39 9.43 3.48
C THR A 17 -34.57 8.98 2.62
N ALA A 18 -34.44 9.08 1.29
CA ALA A 18 -35.53 8.81 0.37
C ALA A 18 -36.08 7.39 0.57
N ARG A 19 -37.41 7.30 0.72
CA ARG A 19 -38.16 6.05 0.96
C ARG A 19 -37.64 5.23 2.16
N GLU A 20 -36.98 5.89 3.12
CA GLU A 20 -36.37 5.23 4.28
C GLU A 20 -35.27 4.21 3.92
N THR A 21 -34.76 4.25 2.68
CA THR A 21 -33.75 3.30 2.17
C THR A 21 -32.46 3.98 1.71
N GLY A 22 -32.53 5.10 0.98
CA GLY A 22 -31.34 5.70 0.38
C GLY A 22 -31.66 6.76 -0.66
N CYS A 23 -30.97 7.90 -0.59
CA CYS A 23 -30.99 8.91 -1.65
C CYS A 23 -30.06 8.47 -2.80
N THR A 24 -30.61 8.24 -4.00
CA THR A 24 -29.85 7.73 -5.16
C THR A 24 -29.74 8.68 -6.34
N VAL A 25 -30.53 9.75 -6.36
CA VAL A 25 -30.57 10.76 -7.44
C VAL A 25 -30.28 12.16 -6.91
N VAL A 26 -30.89 12.54 -5.79
CA VAL A 26 -30.59 13.76 -5.06
C VAL A 26 -30.93 13.52 -3.59
N GLY A 27 -30.20 14.15 -2.67
CA GLY A 27 -30.51 14.11 -1.25
C GLY A 27 -31.82 14.82 -0.95
N VAL A 28 -32.65 14.25 -0.06
CA VAL A 28 -33.85 14.96 0.48
C VAL A 28 -33.45 16.27 1.17
N CYS A 29 -32.25 16.32 1.73
CA CYS A 29 -31.65 17.54 2.30
C CYS A 29 -31.13 18.56 1.25
N GLY A 30 -31.28 18.30 -0.05
CA GLY A 30 -30.78 19.14 -1.13
C GLY A 30 -29.35 18.81 -1.62
N LYS A 31 -28.68 17.81 -1.03
CA LYS A 31 -27.32 17.39 -1.42
C LYS A 31 -27.30 16.87 -2.85
N GLN A 32 -26.50 17.51 -3.71
CA GLN A 32 -26.32 17.11 -5.10
C GLN A 32 -25.43 15.87 -5.22
N PRO A 33 -25.57 15.07 -6.30
CA PRO A 33 -24.76 13.86 -6.52
C PRO A 33 -23.25 14.06 -6.43
N THR A 34 -22.72 15.10 -7.08
CA THR A 34 -21.29 15.41 -7.08
C THR A 34 -20.79 15.72 -5.66
N VAL A 35 -21.55 16.50 -4.88
CA VAL A 35 -21.24 16.78 -3.46
C VAL A 35 -21.25 15.50 -2.62
N ALA A 36 -22.22 14.61 -2.84
CA ALA A 36 -22.27 13.33 -2.14
C ALA A 36 -21.03 12.46 -2.43
N ARG A 37 -20.62 12.38 -3.70
CA ARG A 37 -19.43 11.65 -4.14
C ARG A 37 -18.12 12.25 -3.63
N LEU A 38 -18.03 13.57 -3.53
CA LEU A 38 -16.90 14.26 -2.92
C LEU A 38 -16.81 13.98 -1.41
N GLN A 39 -17.95 13.92 -0.70
CA GLN A 39 -17.96 13.48 0.70
C GLN A 39 -17.53 12.02 0.86
N ASP A 40 -18.00 11.10 -0.01
CA ASP A 40 -17.56 9.70 0.01
C ASP A 40 -16.04 9.57 -0.21
N ASN A 41 -15.51 10.36 -1.16
CA ASN A 41 -14.09 10.42 -1.45
C ASN A 41 -13.28 10.95 -0.25
N LEU A 42 -13.70 12.04 0.38
CA LEU A 42 -13.04 12.58 1.58
C LEU A 42 -12.99 11.55 2.71
N LEU A 43 -14.09 10.81 2.92
CA LEU A 43 -14.13 9.71 3.88
C LEU A 43 -13.19 8.55 3.51
N PHE A 44 -12.92 8.31 2.23
CA PHE A 44 -11.90 7.33 1.83
C PHE A 44 -10.48 7.81 2.12
N ALA A 45 -10.17 9.08 1.86
CA ALA A 45 -8.88 9.66 2.25
C ALA A 45 -8.67 9.59 3.78
N ILE A 46 -9.67 9.99 4.56
CA ILE A 46 -9.66 9.93 6.04
C ILE A 46 -9.42 8.50 6.55
N LYS A 47 -10.02 7.49 5.93
CA LYS A 47 -9.78 6.08 6.28
C LYS A 47 -8.33 5.66 6.01
N GLY A 48 -7.74 6.09 4.89
CA GLY A 48 -6.33 5.85 4.57
C GLY A 48 -5.39 6.51 5.57
N ILE A 49 -5.61 7.79 5.88
CA ILE A 49 -4.86 8.55 6.92
C ILE A 49 -4.93 7.81 8.26
N SER A 50 -6.15 7.44 8.67
CA SER A 50 -6.39 6.74 9.94
C SER A 50 -5.64 5.41 10.02
N ALA A 51 -5.51 4.69 8.90
CA ALA A 51 -4.78 3.42 8.86
C ALA A 51 -3.28 3.59 9.14
N TYR A 52 -2.66 4.64 8.58
CA TYR A 52 -1.25 4.94 8.86
C TYR A 52 -1.05 5.52 10.26
N LEU A 53 -1.92 6.43 10.68
CA LEU A 53 -1.88 7.02 12.02
C LEU A 53 -2.05 5.96 13.11
N TYR A 54 -2.91 4.96 12.88
CA TYR A 54 -3.07 3.82 13.78
C TYR A 54 -1.74 3.12 14.04
N HIS A 55 -0.99 2.77 12.99
CA HIS A 55 0.32 2.11 13.14
C HIS A 55 1.38 3.03 13.77
N ALA A 56 1.32 4.34 13.55
CA ALA A 56 2.21 5.29 14.22
C ALA A 56 1.93 5.32 15.74
N ARG A 57 0.65 5.30 16.12
CA ARG A 57 0.21 5.26 17.52
C ARG A 57 0.55 3.95 18.22
N GLU A 58 0.56 2.82 17.52
CA GLU A 58 1.05 1.54 18.08
C GLU A 58 2.51 1.64 18.56
N LEU A 59 3.29 2.57 18.01
CA LEU A 59 4.67 2.86 18.39
C LEU A 59 4.80 4.09 19.31
N GLY A 60 3.69 4.68 19.74
CA GLY A 60 3.66 5.84 20.64
C GLY A 60 3.81 7.21 19.96
N TYR A 61 3.62 7.29 18.63
CA TYR A 61 3.72 8.54 17.88
C TYR A 61 2.33 9.10 17.57
N THR A 62 2.17 10.41 17.78
CA THR A 62 0.92 11.16 17.54
C THR A 62 1.24 12.49 16.85
N ASP A 63 0.24 13.09 16.21
CA ASP A 63 0.34 14.43 15.63
C ASP A 63 -1.02 15.16 15.75
N ASP A 64 -1.05 16.23 16.53
CA ASP A 64 -2.28 16.95 16.86
C ASP A 64 -2.94 17.63 15.65
N GLU A 65 -2.16 17.97 14.62
CA GLU A 65 -2.70 18.59 13.40
C GLU A 65 -3.45 17.57 12.55
N VAL A 66 -2.90 16.36 12.43
CA VAL A 66 -3.59 15.24 11.78
C VAL A 66 -4.88 14.92 12.54
N ASP A 67 -4.82 14.87 13.87
CA ASP A 67 -5.99 14.59 14.72
C ASP A 67 -7.09 15.64 14.54
N ALA A 68 -6.73 16.93 14.57
CA ALA A 68 -7.66 18.03 14.33
C ALA A 68 -8.28 17.98 12.92
N PHE A 69 -7.50 17.59 11.91
CA PHE A 69 -8.02 17.42 10.55
C PHE A 69 -9.02 16.26 10.47
N LEU A 70 -8.76 15.12 11.12
CA LEU A 70 -9.71 14.00 11.13
C LEU A 70 -11.06 14.44 11.69
N GLU A 71 -11.08 15.20 12.79
CA GLU A 71 -12.31 15.77 13.36
C GLU A 71 -13.02 16.71 12.38
N LYS A 72 -12.29 17.66 11.79
CA LYS A 72 -12.80 18.62 10.79
C LYS A 72 -13.40 17.89 9.57
N GLY A 73 -12.66 16.92 9.02
CA GLY A 73 -13.03 16.15 7.85
C GLY A 73 -14.24 15.26 8.08
N PHE A 74 -14.38 14.63 9.26
CA PHE A 74 -15.61 13.91 9.59
C PHE A 74 -16.80 14.87 9.74
N PHE A 75 -16.62 15.98 10.45
CA PHE A 75 -17.72 16.92 10.72
C PHE A 75 -18.27 17.55 9.44
N SER A 76 -17.42 17.84 8.45
CA SER A 76 -17.83 18.41 7.16
C SER A 76 -18.76 17.50 6.35
N THR A 77 -18.76 16.19 6.61
CA THR A 77 -19.59 15.19 5.90
C THR A 77 -20.93 14.90 6.59
N LEU A 78 -21.20 15.52 7.73
CA LEU A 78 -22.46 15.38 8.44
C LEU A 78 -23.63 15.99 7.66
N THR A 79 -24.83 15.52 8.00
CA THR A 79 -26.07 16.02 7.39
C THR A 79 -26.23 17.52 7.68
N ASN A 80 -26.47 18.30 6.63
CA ASN A 80 -26.68 19.75 6.69
C ASN A 80 -25.47 20.59 7.12
N VAL A 81 -24.23 20.11 6.90
CA VAL A 81 -23.01 20.88 7.21
C VAL A 81 -22.40 21.51 5.97
N ASN A 82 -21.89 20.72 5.03
CA ASN A 82 -21.20 21.24 3.85
C ASN A 82 -21.84 20.77 2.55
N PHE A 83 -22.27 21.72 1.73
CA PHE A 83 -22.84 21.50 0.39
C PHE A 83 -22.00 22.15 -0.72
N ASP A 84 -20.87 22.77 -0.38
CA ASP A 84 -19.98 23.44 -1.33
C ASP A 84 -18.99 22.42 -1.92
N ALA A 85 -19.09 22.22 -3.23
CA ALA A 85 -18.22 21.28 -3.94
C ALA A 85 -16.75 21.76 -3.97
N ALA A 86 -16.51 23.07 -4.07
CA ALA A 86 -15.16 23.62 -4.11
C ALA A 86 -14.46 23.43 -2.76
N ASP A 87 -15.16 23.74 -1.66
CA ASP A 87 -14.63 23.52 -0.30
C ASP A 87 -14.33 22.03 -0.03
N LEU A 88 -15.16 21.11 -0.52
CA LEU A 88 -14.89 19.67 -0.40
C LEU A 88 -13.66 19.21 -1.19
N VAL A 89 -13.36 19.86 -2.32
CA VAL A 89 -12.12 19.60 -3.08
C VAL A 89 -10.90 20.12 -2.30
N GLU A 90 -10.98 21.32 -1.73
CA GLU A 90 -9.92 21.86 -0.87
C GLU A 90 -9.68 20.97 0.36
N LEU A 91 -10.74 20.47 0.99
CA LEU A 91 -10.64 19.51 2.10
C LEU A 91 -9.98 18.18 1.66
N ALA A 92 -10.19 17.74 0.43
CA ALA A 92 -9.55 16.53 -0.10
C ALA A 92 -8.05 16.76 -0.39
N LEU A 93 -7.66 17.95 -0.84
CA LEU A 93 -6.26 18.34 -0.97
C LEU A 93 -5.58 18.49 0.40
N GLU A 94 -6.25 19.09 1.38
CA GLU A 94 -5.80 19.13 2.78
C GLU A 94 -5.67 17.72 3.36
N ALA A 95 -6.58 16.79 3.02
CA ALA A 95 -6.44 15.37 3.37
C ALA A 95 -5.16 14.76 2.78
N GLY A 96 -4.82 15.11 1.55
CA GLY A 96 -3.54 14.72 0.92
C GLY A 96 -2.33 15.21 1.72
N GLN A 97 -2.33 16.48 2.13
CA GLN A 97 -1.27 17.06 2.95
C GLN A 97 -1.17 16.36 4.33
N MET A 98 -2.30 16.09 4.97
CA MET A 98 -2.33 15.37 6.24
C MET A 98 -1.89 13.91 6.10
N ASN A 99 -2.17 13.27 4.96
CA ASN A 99 -1.67 11.94 4.68
C ASN A 99 -0.15 11.93 4.49
N ILE A 100 0.43 12.92 3.79
CA ILE A 100 1.90 13.10 3.70
C ILE A 100 2.49 13.19 5.11
N LYS A 101 1.93 14.07 5.95
CA LYS A 101 2.38 14.25 7.34
C LYS A 101 2.28 12.96 8.16
N THR A 102 1.21 12.21 7.97
CA THR A 102 0.98 10.93 8.65
C THR A 102 1.97 9.85 8.19
N MET A 103 2.26 9.75 6.89
CA MET A 103 3.27 8.82 6.37
C MET A 103 4.68 9.21 6.85
N GLN A 104 5.01 10.50 6.93
CA GLN A 104 6.26 10.98 7.54
C GLN A 104 6.35 10.60 9.02
N LEU A 105 5.28 10.79 9.79
CA LEU A 105 5.21 10.38 11.20
C LEU A 105 5.43 8.87 11.37
N LEU A 106 4.74 8.06 10.57
CA LEU A 106 4.89 6.60 10.60
C LEU A 106 6.30 6.17 10.17
N LYS A 107 6.88 6.79 9.14
CA LYS A 107 8.24 6.48 8.71
C LYS A 107 9.27 6.82 9.79
N LYS A 108 9.12 7.97 10.45
CA LYS A 108 9.92 8.33 11.62
C LYS A 108 9.79 7.28 12.72
N ALA A 109 8.56 6.89 13.06
CA ALA A 109 8.30 5.86 14.08
C ALA A 109 9.00 4.53 13.76
N HIS A 110 8.90 4.07 12.51
CA HIS A 110 9.59 2.87 12.05
C HIS A 110 11.11 3.00 12.12
N ASN A 111 11.68 4.10 11.62
CA ASN A 111 13.13 4.30 11.58
C ASN A 111 13.73 4.43 13.00
N GLU A 112 13.09 5.17 13.91
CA GLU A 112 13.57 5.33 15.29
C GLU A 112 13.44 4.03 16.11
N THR A 113 12.45 3.19 15.80
CA THR A 113 12.23 1.92 16.52
C THR A 113 13.06 0.77 15.94
N TYR A 114 13.13 0.65 14.62
CA TYR A 114 13.66 -0.52 13.92
C TYR A 114 14.90 -0.23 13.06
N GLY A 115 15.34 1.02 12.97
CA GLY A 115 16.40 1.46 12.05
C GLY A 115 15.87 1.67 10.63
N GLU A 116 16.61 2.40 9.81
CA GLU A 116 16.22 2.59 8.41
C GLU A 116 16.36 1.28 7.60
N PRO A 117 15.41 0.96 6.70
CA PRO A 117 15.52 -0.22 5.85
C PRO A 117 16.79 -0.23 5.01
N VAL A 118 17.39 -1.42 4.88
CA VAL A 118 18.52 -1.68 3.99
C VAL A 118 18.20 -2.82 3.02
N PRO A 119 18.73 -2.80 1.79
CA PRO A 119 18.51 -3.86 0.81
C PRO A 119 18.73 -5.24 1.41
N THR A 120 17.72 -6.09 1.26
CA THR A 120 17.70 -7.43 1.86
C THR A 120 17.04 -8.40 0.90
N GLU A 121 17.74 -9.51 0.66
CA GLU A 121 17.22 -10.68 -0.04
C GLU A 121 16.34 -11.51 0.91
N VAL A 122 15.16 -11.89 0.42
CA VAL A 122 14.14 -12.61 1.19
C VAL A 122 13.77 -13.88 0.42
N PRO A 123 14.22 -15.06 0.88
CA PRO A 123 13.91 -16.30 0.20
C PRO A 123 12.45 -16.71 0.43
N VAL A 124 11.80 -17.18 -0.63
CA VAL A 124 10.41 -17.69 -0.62
C VAL A 124 10.43 -19.20 -0.49
N GLY A 125 9.64 -19.75 0.42
CA GLY A 125 9.57 -21.20 0.68
C GLY A 125 9.83 -21.54 2.15
N SER A 126 9.28 -22.67 2.60
CA SER A 126 9.39 -23.11 3.98
C SER A 126 10.74 -23.77 4.29
N VAL A 127 11.09 -23.74 5.58
CA VAL A 127 12.19 -24.49 6.18
C VAL A 127 11.60 -25.37 7.26
N LYS A 128 12.24 -26.51 7.53
CA LYS A 128 11.71 -27.50 8.45
C LYS A 128 11.45 -26.94 9.85
N GLY A 129 10.30 -27.29 10.42
CA GLY A 129 9.91 -27.00 11.81
C GLY A 129 8.57 -26.28 11.97
N PRO A 130 8.13 -26.00 13.20
CA PRO A 130 6.91 -25.23 13.47
C PRO A 130 6.93 -23.86 12.81
N GLY A 131 5.78 -23.38 12.34
CA GLY A 131 5.68 -22.15 11.56
C GLY A 131 4.59 -21.19 12.01
N ILE A 132 4.86 -19.88 11.92
CA ILE A 132 3.86 -18.81 12.02
C ILE A 132 3.96 -17.91 10.78
N ILE A 133 2.83 -17.62 10.14
CA ILE A 133 2.72 -16.69 9.02
C ILE A 133 2.07 -15.39 9.51
N VAL A 134 2.76 -14.26 9.35
CA VAL A 134 2.28 -12.94 9.74
C VAL A 134 1.88 -12.15 8.49
N THR A 135 0.65 -11.62 8.48
CA THR A 135 0.09 -10.81 7.40
C THR A 135 -0.46 -9.49 7.93
N GLY A 136 -0.58 -8.49 7.05
CA GLY A 136 -1.01 -7.13 7.39
C GLY A 136 0.18 -6.17 7.35
N HIS A 137 0.21 -5.20 8.27
CA HIS A 137 1.20 -4.12 8.24
C HIS A 137 1.85 -3.82 9.60
N SER A 138 1.36 -4.37 10.71
CA SER A 138 1.86 -3.98 12.05
C SER A 138 3.24 -4.58 12.31
N LEU A 139 4.28 -3.75 12.13
CA LEU A 139 5.65 -4.09 12.53
C LEU A 139 5.77 -4.26 14.06
N LYS A 140 4.89 -3.59 14.83
CA LYS A 140 4.83 -3.75 16.29
C LYS A 140 4.38 -5.15 16.69
N ASN A 141 3.29 -5.68 16.12
CA ASN A 141 2.86 -7.05 16.41
C ASN A 141 3.93 -8.06 15.99
N LEU A 142 4.58 -7.85 14.84
CA LEU A 142 5.68 -8.73 14.39
C LEU A 142 6.86 -8.70 15.39
N GLU A 143 7.29 -7.53 15.85
CA GLU A 143 8.37 -7.40 16.83
C GLU A 143 8.05 -8.15 18.14
N GLU A 144 6.85 -7.96 18.68
CA GLU A 144 6.42 -8.61 19.92
C GLU A 144 6.31 -10.13 19.75
N LEU A 145 5.81 -10.61 18.60
CA LEU A 145 5.82 -12.03 18.28
C LEU A 145 7.25 -12.58 18.19
N LEU A 146 8.17 -11.87 17.53
CA LEU A 146 9.57 -12.28 17.39
C LEU A 146 10.26 -12.43 18.74
N LYS A 147 10.04 -11.46 19.66
CA LYS A 147 10.53 -11.53 21.04
C LYS A 147 10.00 -12.75 21.79
N GLN A 148 8.70 -13.03 21.69
CA GLN A 148 8.05 -14.12 22.43
C GLN A 148 8.36 -15.51 21.85
N THR A 149 8.80 -15.59 20.60
CA THR A 149 9.15 -16.83 19.88
C THR A 149 10.65 -17.12 19.86
N GLU A 150 11.49 -16.18 20.29
CA GLU A 150 12.93 -16.35 20.33
C GLU A 150 13.34 -17.55 21.21
N GLY A 151 14.16 -18.45 20.65
CA GLY A 151 14.59 -19.68 21.32
C GLY A 151 13.56 -20.81 21.37
N LYS A 152 12.36 -20.66 20.76
CA LYS A 152 11.32 -21.69 20.74
C LYS A 152 11.37 -22.65 19.53
N GLY A 153 12.29 -22.43 18.60
CA GLY A 153 12.42 -23.24 17.39
C GLY A 153 11.28 -23.05 16.37
N ILE A 154 10.53 -21.94 16.47
CA ILE A 154 9.43 -21.61 15.57
C ILE A 154 9.94 -20.68 14.45
N ASN A 155 9.70 -21.07 13.21
CA ASN A 155 10.00 -20.29 12.02
C ASN A 155 8.91 -19.23 11.78
N ILE A 156 9.29 -17.97 11.68
CA ILE A 156 8.41 -16.84 11.40
C ILE A 156 8.52 -16.44 9.94
N TYR A 157 7.39 -16.38 9.25
CA TYR A 157 7.27 -15.98 7.87
C TYR A 157 6.42 -14.73 7.74
N THR A 158 6.80 -13.86 6.82
CA THR A 158 5.97 -12.74 6.38
C THR A 158 5.07 -13.18 5.22
N HIS A 159 3.94 -12.48 5.07
CA HIS A 159 3.03 -12.60 3.94
C HIS A 159 2.56 -11.20 3.50
N SER A 160 2.45 -11.01 2.18
CA SER A 160 2.02 -9.75 1.56
C SER A 160 2.75 -8.50 2.10
N GLU A 161 2.02 -7.51 2.60
CA GLU A 161 2.56 -6.22 3.08
C GLU A 161 3.52 -6.33 4.29
N MET A 162 3.75 -7.52 4.84
CA MET A 162 4.81 -7.74 5.84
C MET A 162 6.20 -7.99 5.23
N LEU A 163 6.33 -8.21 3.91
CA LEU A 163 7.63 -8.43 3.25
C LEU A 163 8.69 -7.36 3.61
N PRO A 164 8.37 -6.05 3.61
CA PRO A 164 9.36 -5.01 3.92
C PRO A 164 9.95 -5.09 5.32
N ALA A 165 9.34 -5.83 6.26
CA ALA A 165 9.88 -6.04 7.61
C ALA A 165 11.31 -6.60 7.58
N HIS A 166 11.65 -7.40 6.57
CA HIS A 166 12.98 -7.96 6.37
C HIS A 166 14.05 -6.89 6.09
N GLY A 167 13.68 -5.72 5.59
CA GLY A 167 14.59 -4.61 5.35
C GLY A 167 15.07 -3.92 6.63
N TYR A 168 14.28 -3.97 7.71
CA TYR A 168 14.54 -3.24 8.94
C TYR A 168 15.58 -3.94 9.83
N PRO A 169 16.73 -3.31 10.16
CA PRO A 169 17.79 -3.92 10.99
C PRO A 169 17.31 -4.45 12.34
N GLY A 170 16.40 -3.73 12.99
CA GLY A 170 15.82 -4.07 14.29
C GLY A 170 14.93 -5.32 14.29
N LEU A 171 14.38 -5.70 13.12
CA LEU A 171 13.55 -6.89 12.94
C LEU A 171 14.36 -8.05 12.34
N LYS A 172 15.16 -7.80 11.30
CA LYS A 172 15.93 -8.88 10.63
C LYS A 172 17.08 -9.44 11.47
N LYS A 173 17.38 -8.84 12.63
CA LYS A 173 18.33 -9.39 13.61
C LYS A 173 17.87 -10.76 14.15
N TYR A 174 16.56 -11.02 14.19
CA TYR A 174 15.98 -12.27 14.66
C TYR A 174 16.14 -13.35 13.58
N LYS A 175 16.97 -14.37 13.85
CA LYS A 175 17.33 -15.39 12.86
C LYS A 175 16.18 -16.33 12.47
N HIS A 176 15.16 -16.42 13.31
CA HIS A 176 13.96 -17.19 13.05
C HIS A 176 12.90 -16.41 12.28
N LEU A 177 13.13 -15.14 11.91
CA LEU A 177 12.43 -14.48 10.81
C LEU A 177 13.03 -14.98 9.49
N VAL A 178 12.52 -16.09 8.99
CA VAL A 178 13.25 -16.90 8.01
C VAL A 178 12.94 -16.57 6.56
N GLY A 179 11.82 -15.92 6.25
CA GLY A 179 11.48 -15.52 4.88
C GLY A 179 10.02 -15.17 4.67
N GLN A 180 9.56 -15.38 3.43
CA GLN A 180 8.21 -15.05 2.96
C GLN A 180 7.47 -16.31 2.50
N LEU A 181 6.17 -16.39 2.78
CA LEU A 181 5.28 -17.38 2.17
C LEU A 181 4.10 -16.67 1.48
N GLY A 182 3.79 -17.09 0.25
CA GLY A 182 2.80 -16.44 -0.61
C GLY A 182 3.27 -15.08 -1.15
N GLY A 183 2.36 -14.37 -1.79
CA GLY A 183 2.57 -13.11 -2.48
C GLY A 183 1.51 -12.07 -2.11
N PRO A 184 0.59 -11.70 -3.04
CA PRO A 184 -0.40 -10.66 -2.78
C PRO A 184 -1.51 -11.17 -1.86
N TRP A 185 -2.16 -10.24 -1.17
CA TRP A 185 -3.15 -10.56 -0.12
C TRP A 185 -4.27 -11.53 -0.54
N PHE A 186 -4.67 -11.55 -1.81
CA PHE A 186 -5.78 -12.39 -2.27
C PHE A 186 -5.39 -13.85 -2.52
N ASP A 187 -4.09 -14.20 -2.48
CA ASP A 187 -3.63 -15.58 -2.54
C ASP A 187 -3.76 -16.31 -1.19
N GLN A 188 -4.04 -15.56 -0.11
CA GLN A 188 -3.96 -16.05 1.25
C GLN A 188 -4.78 -17.33 1.49
N LYS A 189 -5.91 -17.50 0.80
CA LYS A 189 -6.72 -18.72 0.94
C LYS A 189 -6.02 -19.97 0.41
N GLN A 190 -5.15 -19.84 -0.59
CA GLN A 190 -4.34 -20.93 -1.09
C GLN A 190 -3.10 -21.12 -0.21
N THR A 191 -2.40 -20.03 0.09
CA THR A 191 -1.18 -20.02 0.91
C THR A 191 -1.44 -20.58 2.29
N PHE A 192 -2.46 -20.09 2.99
CA PHE A 192 -2.76 -20.49 4.36
C PHE A 192 -3.26 -21.92 4.45
N SER A 193 -3.94 -22.44 3.42
CA SER A 193 -4.32 -23.85 3.35
C SER A 193 -3.14 -24.78 3.09
N LYS A 194 -2.18 -24.35 2.27
CA LYS A 194 -0.99 -25.14 1.91
C LYS A 194 -0.10 -25.42 3.13
N TYR A 195 0.15 -24.39 3.94
CA TYR A 195 1.11 -24.50 5.03
C TYR A 195 0.41 -24.79 6.36
N PRO A 196 0.77 -25.88 7.08
CA PRO A 196 0.26 -26.18 8.42
C PRO A 196 0.89 -25.28 9.50
N ALA A 197 0.82 -23.96 9.32
CA ALA A 197 1.36 -22.94 10.22
C ALA A 197 0.23 -22.18 10.94
N ALA A 198 0.50 -21.63 12.13
CA ALA A 198 -0.41 -20.65 12.70
C ALA A 198 -0.36 -19.35 11.88
N ILE A 199 -1.45 -18.59 11.83
CA ILE A 199 -1.56 -17.37 11.03
C ILE A 199 -1.93 -16.20 11.93
N LEU A 200 -1.18 -15.09 11.85
CA LEU A 200 -1.48 -13.85 12.56
C LEU A 200 -1.82 -12.74 11.58
N GLY A 201 -3.08 -12.31 11.58
CA GLY A 201 -3.56 -11.14 10.83
C GLY A 201 -3.53 -9.87 11.67
N THR A 202 -2.68 -8.91 11.30
CA THR A 202 -2.44 -7.67 12.08
C THR A 202 -3.24 -6.47 11.59
N SER A 203 -3.70 -6.50 10.33
CA SER A 203 -4.48 -5.42 9.70
C SER A 203 -5.20 -5.98 8.47
N ASN A 204 -5.81 -5.11 7.65
CA ASN A 204 -6.19 -5.51 6.29
C ASN A 204 -4.95 -5.91 5.46
N CYS A 205 -5.04 -6.80 4.48
CA CYS A 205 -6.25 -7.52 4.04
C CYS A 205 -6.28 -8.95 4.61
N VAL A 206 -7.17 -9.20 5.56
CA VAL A 206 -7.53 -10.55 6.01
C VAL A 206 -8.86 -10.95 5.37
N LEU A 207 -8.91 -12.14 4.77
CA LEU A 207 -10.12 -12.68 4.15
C LEU A 207 -10.87 -13.57 5.14
N LEU A 208 -12.17 -13.75 4.91
CA LEU A 208 -12.94 -14.78 5.60
C LEU A 208 -12.23 -16.14 5.42
N PRO A 209 -11.84 -16.79 6.52
CA PRO A 209 -11.01 -17.99 6.46
C PRO A 209 -11.80 -19.16 5.91
N ARG A 210 -11.09 -20.14 5.34
CA ARG A 210 -11.67 -21.46 5.08
C ARG A 210 -11.70 -22.24 6.39
N ASP A 211 -12.68 -23.13 6.54
CA ASP A 211 -12.84 -23.94 7.75
C ASP A 211 -11.56 -24.74 8.08
N GLU A 212 -10.84 -25.20 7.07
CA GLU A 212 -9.61 -26.00 7.20
C GLU A 212 -8.42 -25.30 7.89
N TYR A 213 -8.39 -23.96 7.97
CA TYR A 213 -7.35 -23.22 8.69
C TYR A 213 -7.89 -22.20 9.69
N LYS A 214 -9.22 -22.06 9.80
CA LYS A 214 -9.88 -21.07 10.65
C LYS A 214 -9.44 -21.17 12.11
N GLU A 215 -9.30 -22.39 12.65
CA GLU A 215 -8.94 -22.64 14.05
C GLU A 215 -7.46 -22.35 14.38
N ARG A 216 -6.63 -22.16 13.37
CA ARG A 216 -5.21 -21.77 13.51
C ARG A 216 -4.92 -20.38 12.98
N MET A 217 -5.95 -19.61 12.67
CA MET A 217 -5.84 -18.20 12.35
C MET A 217 -6.17 -17.38 13.60
N PHE A 218 -5.46 -16.28 13.74
CA PHE A 218 -5.62 -15.30 14.79
C PHE A 218 -5.68 -13.91 14.17
N THR A 219 -6.36 -12.99 14.85
CA THR A 219 -6.37 -11.57 14.51
C THR A 219 -5.86 -10.75 15.69
N SER A 220 -5.38 -9.54 15.42
CA SER A 220 -4.90 -8.60 16.42
C SER A 220 -5.17 -7.16 15.96
N GLY A 221 -5.04 -6.20 16.88
CA GLY A 221 -5.29 -4.79 16.59
C GLY A 221 -6.74 -4.56 16.13
N VAL A 222 -6.92 -3.79 15.06
CA VAL A 222 -8.26 -3.50 14.52
C VAL A 222 -8.82 -4.58 13.61
N ALA A 223 -8.03 -5.59 13.23
CA ALA A 223 -8.50 -6.67 12.37
C ALA A 223 -9.37 -7.64 13.19
N GLN A 224 -10.55 -7.98 12.67
CA GLN A 224 -11.42 -9.00 13.27
C GLN A 224 -12.09 -9.85 12.19
N LEU A 225 -12.26 -11.15 12.48
CA LEU A 225 -12.91 -12.11 11.59
C LEU A 225 -13.87 -13.02 12.38
N PRO A 226 -15.02 -13.41 11.80
CA PRO A 226 -16.02 -14.21 12.51
C PRO A 226 -15.50 -15.62 12.82
N GLY A 227 -15.48 -15.97 14.11
CA GLY A 227 -15.03 -17.26 14.61
C GLY A 227 -13.52 -17.49 14.48
N VAL A 228 -12.73 -16.42 14.36
CA VAL A 228 -11.27 -16.42 14.47
C VAL A 228 -10.92 -15.83 15.82
N GLN A 229 -9.98 -16.43 16.54
CA GLN A 229 -9.58 -15.90 17.84
C GLN A 229 -8.90 -14.53 17.68
N HIS A 230 -9.30 -13.57 18.51
CA HIS A 230 -8.66 -12.25 18.57
C HIS A 230 -7.67 -12.22 19.72
N ILE A 231 -6.51 -11.59 19.48
CA ILE A 231 -5.43 -11.44 20.45
C ILE A 231 -5.36 -9.98 20.88
N ASP A 232 -5.58 -9.76 22.18
CA ASP A 232 -5.43 -8.47 22.83
C ASP A 232 -4.01 -8.32 23.44
N ASP A 233 -3.59 -7.08 23.69
CA ASP A 233 -2.37 -6.72 24.44
C ASP A 233 -1.03 -7.31 23.93
N ASN A 234 -1.00 -7.81 22.69
CA ASN A 234 0.15 -8.51 22.11
C ASN A 234 0.60 -9.76 22.89
N ASP A 235 -0.26 -10.39 23.68
CA ASP A 235 0.04 -11.71 24.27
C ASP A 235 -0.16 -12.81 23.22
N PHE A 236 0.90 -13.16 22.50
CA PHE A 236 0.86 -14.16 21.43
C PHE A 236 0.98 -15.59 21.92
N THR A 237 0.85 -15.85 23.23
CA THR A 237 0.86 -17.20 23.79
C THR A 237 -0.08 -18.16 23.04
N PRO A 238 -1.35 -17.80 22.71
CA PRO A 238 -2.23 -18.70 21.97
C PRO A 238 -1.74 -19.01 20.55
N VAL A 239 -1.10 -18.04 19.87
CA VAL A 239 -0.53 -18.23 18.53
C VAL A 239 0.65 -19.18 18.58
N ILE A 240 1.50 -19.00 19.60
CA ILE A 240 2.72 -19.80 19.82
C ILE A 240 2.37 -21.24 20.16
N GLU A 241 1.44 -21.45 21.10
CA GLU A 241 0.97 -22.78 21.46
C GLU A 241 0.36 -23.50 20.26
N LYS A 242 -0.49 -22.80 19.49
CA LYS A 242 -1.07 -23.37 18.27
C LYS A 242 0.00 -23.75 17.25
N ALA A 243 1.04 -22.92 17.06
CA ALA A 243 2.12 -23.23 16.14
C ALA A 243 2.90 -24.50 16.53
N LEU A 244 3.10 -24.73 17.83
CA LEU A 244 3.79 -25.91 18.35
C LEU A 244 2.94 -27.20 18.31
N GLU A 245 1.62 -27.08 18.28
CA GLU A 245 0.68 -28.20 18.14
C GLU A 245 0.54 -28.68 16.69
N LEU A 246 0.78 -27.80 15.72
CA LEU A 246 0.60 -28.11 14.31
C LEU A 246 1.73 -28.99 13.76
N PRO A 247 1.48 -29.74 12.67
CA PRO A 247 2.55 -30.44 11.95
C PRO A 247 3.68 -29.48 11.57
N GLU A 248 4.92 -29.96 11.67
CA GLU A 248 6.07 -29.21 11.19
C GLU A 248 5.93 -28.91 9.70
N LEU A 249 6.42 -27.73 9.29
CA LEU A 249 6.67 -27.45 7.88
C LEU A 249 7.80 -28.37 7.40
N GLU A 250 7.75 -28.70 6.12
CA GLU A 250 8.85 -29.38 5.42
C GLU A 250 9.75 -28.36 4.74
N ASP A 251 10.99 -28.76 4.43
CA ASP A 251 11.88 -27.94 3.60
C ASP A 251 11.32 -27.87 2.16
N GLU A 252 11.20 -26.65 1.63
CA GLU A 252 10.90 -26.40 0.22
C GLU A 252 12.14 -25.85 -0.50
N PRO A 253 12.25 -26.03 -1.83
CA PRO A 253 13.19 -25.26 -2.62
C PRO A 253 12.97 -23.75 -2.40
N ARG A 254 14.06 -23.01 -2.19
CA ARG A 254 14.04 -21.55 -1.92
C ARG A 254 14.73 -20.77 -3.04
N ASP A 255 14.48 -21.21 -4.27
CA ASP A 255 15.12 -20.67 -5.49
C ASP A 255 14.58 -19.28 -5.84
N THR A 256 13.35 -18.97 -5.46
CA THR A 256 12.78 -17.62 -5.60
C THR A 256 13.23 -16.75 -4.44
N VAL A 257 13.97 -15.68 -4.75
CA VAL A 257 14.45 -14.69 -3.80
C VAL A 257 13.90 -13.33 -4.18
N LEU A 258 13.13 -12.73 -3.29
CA LEU A 258 12.63 -11.36 -3.45
C LEU A 258 13.64 -10.37 -2.86
N THR A 259 13.65 -9.14 -3.33
CA THR A 259 14.45 -8.07 -2.72
C THR A 259 13.54 -6.97 -2.17
N THR A 260 13.86 -6.46 -0.98
CA THR A 260 13.14 -5.34 -0.36
C THR A 260 14.09 -4.46 0.45
N GLY A 261 13.59 -3.35 1.00
CA GLY A 261 14.30 -2.54 1.98
C GLY A 261 15.16 -1.42 1.39
N PHE A 262 14.84 -0.91 0.21
CA PHE A 262 15.51 0.27 -0.33
C PHE A 262 14.99 1.54 0.36
N GLY A 263 15.52 1.84 1.56
CA GLY A 263 15.24 3.09 2.27
C GLY A 263 15.75 4.33 1.54
N ALA A 264 15.36 5.52 2.02
CA ALA A 264 15.76 6.80 1.42
C ALA A 264 17.29 6.93 1.36
N SER A 265 18.00 6.66 2.45
CA SER A 265 19.47 6.76 2.48
C SER A 265 20.15 5.81 1.49
N THR A 266 19.57 4.63 1.28
CA THR A 266 20.08 3.67 0.29
C THR A 266 19.95 4.26 -1.11
N VAL A 267 18.76 4.74 -1.50
CA VAL A 267 18.56 5.28 -2.86
C VAL A 267 19.35 6.57 -3.06
N LEU A 268 19.38 7.45 -2.06
CA LEU A 268 20.16 8.70 -2.11
C LEU A 268 21.66 8.45 -2.18
N SER A 269 22.18 7.34 -1.62
CA SER A 269 23.58 6.97 -1.81
C SER A 269 23.92 6.63 -3.27
N LEU A 270 22.93 6.21 -4.07
CA LEU A 270 23.06 5.96 -5.50
C LEU A 270 22.92 7.23 -6.34
N ALA A 271 22.47 8.34 -5.75
CA ALA A 271 22.16 9.58 -6.47
C ALA A 271 23.30 10.09 -7.38
N PRO A 272 24.59 10.11 -6.94
CA PRO A 272 25.67 10.53 -7.84
C PRO A 272 25.82 9.63 -9.07
N LYS A 273 25.69 8.31 -8.90
CA LYS A 273 25.77 7.36 -10.01
C LYS A 273 24.53 7.43 -10.90
N ILE A 274 23.34 7.58 -10.31
CA ILE A 274 22.10 7.83 -11.05
C ILE A 274 22.23 9.07 -11.93
N LYS A 275 22.74 10.18 -11.38
CA LYS A 275 22.97 11.41 -12.14
C LYS A 275 23.90 11.18 -13.32
N GLU A 276 25.05 10.54 -13.09
CA GLU A 276 26.00 10.19 -14.15
C GLU A 276 25.34 9.37 -15.26
N LEU A 277 24.54 8.37 -14.91
CA LEU A 277 23.87 7.48 -15.86
C LEU A 277 22.74 8.17 -16.63
N VAL A 278 22.01 9.08 -15.99
CA VAL A 278 20.98 9.91 -16.64
C VAL A 278 21.63 10.89 -17.61
N GLU A 279 22.68 11.61 -17.20
CA GLU A 279 23.44 12.54 -18.05
C GLU A 279 24.11 11.81 -19.24
N ALA A 280 24.53 10.55 -19.04
CA ALA A 280 25.06 9.70 -20.09
C ALA A 280 23.99 9.05 -21.00
N GLY A 281 22.70 9.26 -20.70
CA GLY A 281 21.57 8.68 -21.46
C GLY A 281 21.42 7.16 -21.31
N LYS A 282 22.04 6.56 -20.29
CA LYS A 282 21.96 5.12 -19.96
C LYS A 282 20.73 4.79 -19.13
N ILE A 283 20.32 5.71 -18.24
CA ILE A 283 18.99 5.73 -17.63
C ILE A 283 18.18 6.80 -18.35
N LYS A 284 17.06 6.41 -18.94
CA LYS A 284 16.19 7.32 -19.70
C LYS A 284 14.92 7.71 -18.95
N GLN A 285 14.44 6.85 -18.06
CA GLN A 285 13.18 7.04 -17.37
C GLN A 285 13.19 6.29 -16.02
N PHE A 286 12.65 6.93 -15.00
CA PHE A 286 12.20 6.26 -13.77
C PHE A 286 10.69 6.04 -13.88
N ILE A 287 10.23 4.84 -13.56
CA ILE A 287 8.79 4.57 -13.50
C ILE A 287 8.46 3.97 -12.14
N LEU A 288 7.65 4.69 -11.36
CA LEU A 288 7.05 4.12 -10.17
C LEU A 288 5.85 3.28 -10.58
N VAL A 289 5.98 1.96 -10.48
CA VAL A 289 4.88 1.01 -10.69
C VAL A 289 4.55 0.40 -9.33
N GLY A 290 3.38 0.71 -8.76
CA GLY A 290 3.10 0.29 -7.39
C GLY A 290 1.76 0.73 -6.85
N GLY A 291 1.51 0.40 -5.59
CA GLY A 291 0.22 0.58 -4.92
C GLY A 291 -0.46 -0.75 -4.59
N CYS A 292 -1.78 -0.78 -4.52
CA CYS A 292 -2.50 -1.98 -4.04
C CYS A 292 -2.87 -2.93 -5.17
N ASP A 293 -2.52 -4.21 -5.02
CA ASP A 293 -2.89 -5.26 -5.98
C ASP A 293 -4.37 -5.64 -5.88
N SER A 294 -4.90 -6.15 -6.99
CA SER A 294 -6.30 -6.50 -7.19
C SER A 294 -6.44 -7.84 -7.91
N PRO A 295 -7.39 -8.72 -7.50
CA PRO A 295 -7.65 -9.98 -8.20
C PRO A 295 -8.36 -9.79 -9.55
N LYS A 296 -8.60 -8.55 -9.98
CA LYS A 296 -9.24 -8.23 -11.26
C LYS A 296 -8.35 -8.68 -12.43
N PRO A 297 -8.91 -9.26 -13.51
CA PRO A 297 -8.14 -9.65 -14.68
C PRO A 297 -7.32 -8.49 -15.29
N GLN A 298 -7.83 -7.27 -15.22
CA GLN A 298 -7.18 -6.05 -15.70
C GLN A 298 -5.85 -5.76 -14.98
N ALA A 299 -5.64 -6.25 -13.76
CA ALA A 299 -4.38 -6.08 -13.03
C ALA A 299 -3.20 -6.85 -13.66
N LYS A 300 -3.44 -7.74 -14.64
CA LYS A 300 -2.38 -8.34 -15.46
C LYS A 300 -1.57 -7.31 -16.24
N TYR A 301 -2.16 -6.15 -16.52
CA TYR A 301 -1.49 -5.01 -17.12
C TYR A 301 -0.13 -4.74 -16.47
N TYR A 302 -0.03 -4.73 -15.13
CA TYR A 302 1.21 -4.35 -14.44
C TYR A 302 2.35 -5.34 -14.64
N THR A 303 2.03 -6.64 -14.75
CA THR A 303 3.01 -7.68 -15.10
C THR A 303 3.51 -7.45 -16.54
N GLU A 304 2.58 -7.36 -17.50
CA GLU A 304 2.92 -7.17 -18.92
C GLU A 304 3.63 -5.84 -19.18
N PHE A 305 3.26 -4.78 -18.45
CA PHE A 305 3.89 -3.47 -18.51
C PHE A 305 5.35 -3.55 -18.08
N VAL A 306 5.65 -4.09 -16.90
CA VAL A 306 7.03 -4.19 -16.40
C VAL A 306 7.89 -5.11 -17.26
N GLU A 307 7.34 -6.24 -17.74
CA GLU A 307 8.05 -7.16 -18.65
C GLU A 307 8.50 -6.50 -19.95
N LYS A 308 7.70 -5.55 -20.47
CA LYS A 308 7.95 -4.87 -21.76
C LYS A 308 8.80 -3.61 -21.61
N LEU A 309 9.17 -3.19 -20.39
CA LEU A 309 9.95 -1.97 -20.20
C LEU A 309 11.35 -2.07 -20.83
N PRO A 310 11.80 -1.03 -21.55
CA PRO A 310 13.16 -0.96 -22.07
C PRO A 310 14.22 -1.09 -20.97
N LYS A 311 15.41 -1.60 -21.33
CA LYS A 311 16.50 -1.84 -20.38
C LYS A 311 17.05 -0.56 -19.75
N GLU A 312 16.78 0.59 -20.35
CA GLU A 312 17.17 1.92 -19.87
C GLU A 312 16.20 2.50 -18.82
N VAL A 313 15.19 1.73 -18.39
CA VAL A 313 14.22 2.13 -17.37
C VAL A 313 14.59 1.54 -16.00
N VAL A 314 14.51 2.37 -14.97
CA VAL A 314 14.54 1.93 -13.56
C VAL A 314 13.12 1.95 -13.00
N VAL A 315 12.69 0.81 -12.45
CA VAL A 315 11.39 0.61 -11.83
C VAL A 315 11.49 0.83 -10.32
N LEU A 316 10.75 1.81 -9.82
CA LEU A 316 10.49 1.98 -8.39
C LEU A 316 9.19 1.26 -8.05
N THR A 317 9.13 0.53 -6.95
CA THR A 317 7.90 -0.13 -6.50
C THR A 317 7.70 -0.02 -5.00
N LEU A 318 6.47 -0.22 -4.58
CA LEU A 318 6.02 -0.23 -3.20
C LEU A 318 4.65 -0.92 -3.12
N ALA A 319 4.29 -1.30 -1.90
CA ALA A 319 3.02 -1.96 -1.58
C ALA A 319 2.78 -3.28 -2.34
N CYS A 320 1.65 -3.93 -2.08
CA CYS A 320 1.39 -5.28 -2.59
C CYS A 320 1.27 -5.40 -4.12
N GLY A 321 1.13 -4.30 -4.86
CA GLY A 321 1.23 -4.27 -6.33
C GLY A 321 2.55 -4.84 -6.84
N LYS A 322 3.62 -4.76 -6.04
CA LYS A 322 4.94 -5.34 -6.36
C LYS A 322 4.89 -6.82 -6.72
N TYR A 323 3.96 -7.59 -6.15
CA TYR A 323 3.86 -9.04 -6.41
C TYR A 323 3.47 -9.41 -7.84
N ARG A 324 3.21 -8.41 -8.68
CA ARG A 324 3.02 -8.58 -10.12
C ARG A 324 4.32 -8.81 -10.89
N PHE A 325 5.47 -8.43 -10.32
CA PHE A 325 6.75 -8.41 -11.03
C PHE A 325 7.99 -8.44 -10.12
N ASN A 326 7.86 -8.52 -8.79
CA ASN A 326 9.01 -8.44 -7.87
C ASN A 326 9.87 -9.70 -7.78
N ASP A 327 9.48 -10.76 -8.47
CA ASP A 327 10.25 -11.98 -8.71
C ASP A 327 10.97 -11.96 -10.08
N MET A 328 10.80 -10.91 -10.88
CA MET A 328 11.48 -10.75 -12.16
C MET A 328 12.93 -10.29 -11.99
N ASP A 329 13.84 -10.92 -12.73
CA ASP A 329 15.21 -10.44 -12.87
C ASP A 329 15.27 -9.33 -13.93
N LEU A 330 15.17 -8.07 -13.50
CA LEU A 330 15.32 -6.91 -14.37
C LEU A 330 16.80 -6.52 -14.59
N GLY A 331 17.75 -7.11 -13.84
CA GLY A 331 19.17 -6.75 -13.86
C GLY A 331 19.49 -5.37 -13.27
N ASP A 332 20.66 -4.84 -13.61
CA ASP A 332 21.15 -3.52 -13.21
C ASP A 332 21.65 -2.69 -14.40
N ILE A 333 21.78 -1.38 -14.19
CA ILE A 333 22.43 -0.44 -15.10
C ILE A 333 23.69 0.06 -14.42
N GLU A 334 24.83 -0.58 -14.70
CA GLU A 334 26.16 -0.24 -14.16
C GLU A 334 26.18 -0.12 -12.63
N GLY A 335 25.58 -1.10 -11.95
CA GLY A 335 25.51 -1.19 -10.50
C GLY A 335 24.27 -0.53 -9.88
N VAL A 336 23.41 0.13 -10.66
CA VAL A 336 22.10 0.62 -10.19
C VAL A 336 21.03 -0.44 -10.48
N PRO A 337 20.41 -1.06 -9.46
CA PRO A 337 19.35 -2.05 -9.69
C PRO A 337 18.19 -1.47 -10.51
N ARG A 338 17.68 -2.22 -11.48
CA ARG A 338 16.52 -1.80 -12.28
C ARG A 338 15.19 -1.99 -11.55
N LEU A 339 15.17 -2.74 -10.46
CA LEU A 339 14.00 -2.89 -9.59
C LEU A 339 14.36 -2.46 -8.17
N ILE A 340 13.69 -1.42 -7.68
CA ILE A 340 13.92 -0.84 -6.35
C ILE A 340 12.61 -0.89 -5.56
N ASP A 341 12.53 -1.79 -4.58
CA ASP A 341 11.38 -1.91 -3.67
C ASP A 341 11.56 -1.04 -2.43
N LEU A 342 10.76 0.03 -2.35
CA LEU A 342 10.80 1.04 -1.31
C LEU A 342 10.11 0.59 -0.01
N GLY A 343 9.23 -0.43 -0.08
CA GLY A 343 8.57 -0.99 1.10
C GLY A 343 7.04 -1.11 1.00
N GLN A 344 6.35 -0.80 2.08
CA GLN A 344 4.89 -0.90 2.21
C GLN A 344 4.20 0.26 1.48
N CYS A 345 2.87 0.28 1.45
CA CYS A 345 2.13 1.45 0.93
C CYS A 345 2.47 2.77 1.62
N ASN A 346 2.70 2.80 2.94
CA ASN A 346 3.16 4.00 3.65
C ASN A 346 4.55 4.49 3.23
N ASP A 347 5.38 3.62 2.64
CA ASP A 347 6.69 4.04 2.11
C ASP A 347 6.56 4.82 0.78
N ALA A 348 5.34 5.15 0.34
CA ALA A 348 5.12 6.19 -0.67
C ALA A 348 5.76 7.53 -0.29
N ILE A 349 5.90 7.82 1.02
CA ILE A 349 6.68 9.00 1.45
C ILE A 349 8.15 8.92 1.05
N VAL A 350 8.75 7.72 1.05
CA VAL A 350 10.13 7.53 0.60
C VAL A 350 10.25 7.84 -0.90
N ALA A 351 9.24 7.48 -1.70
CA ALA A 351 9.21 7.84 -3.12
C ALA A 351 9.14 9.36 -3.34
N VAL A 352 8.34 10.07 -2.52
CA VAL A 352 8.27 11.53 -2.53
C VAL A 352 9.62 12.15 -2.13
N ASP A 353 10.25 11.67 -1.06
CA ASP A 353 11.55 12.15 -0.60
C ASP A 353 12.63 11.95 -1.67
N ILE A 354 12.62 10.80 -2.37
CA ILE A 354 13.50 10.52 -3.50
C ILE A 354 13.24 11.49 -4.64
N ALA A 355 11.98 11.70 -5.02
CA ALA A 355 11.64 12.62 -6.11
C ALA A 355 12.11 14.05 -5.81
N VAL A 356 11.87 14.55 -4.59
CA VAL A 356 12.37 15.86 -4.14
C VAL A 356 13.90 15.91 -4.22
N ALA A 357 14.61 14.91 -3.72
CA ALA A 357 16.07 14.90 -3.81
C ALA A 357 16.59 14.87 -5.27
N LEU A 358 15.88 14.20 -6.18
CA LEU A 358 16.20 14.21 -7.60
C LEU A 358 15.96 15.60 -8.23
N THR A 359 14.92 16.34 -7.81
CA THR A 359 14.71 17.73 -8.28
C THR A 359 15.91 18.62 -7.93
N GLU A 360 16.41 18.53 -6.70
CA GLU A 360 17.58 19.28 -6.25
C GLU A 360 18.85 18.85 -7.00
N LEU A 361 19.01 17.54 -7.24
CA LEU A 361 20.16 16.96 -7.90
C LEU A 361 20.27 17.38 -9.38
N PHE A 362 19.15 17.45 -10.09
CA PHE A 362 19.07 17.82 -11.50
C PHE A 362 18.83 19.32 -11.72
N GLY A 363 18.39 20.05 -10.69
CA GLY A 363 18.05 21.47 -10.79
C GLY A 363 16.82 21.72 -11.67
N VAL A 364 15.82 20.85 -11.56
CA VAL A 364 14.57 20.86 -12.35
C VAL A 364 13.38 20.78 -11.41
N GLU A 365 12.19 21.19 -11.87
CA GLU A 365 10.96 21.05 -11.11
C GLU A 365 10.47 19.59 -11.04
N LEU A 366 9.59 19.26 -10.10
CA LEU A 366 9.10 17.89 -9.88
C LEU A 366 8.50 17.25 -11.14
N ASN A 367 7.69 18.00 -11.89
CA ASN A 367 7.05 17.54 -13.13
C ASN A 367 8.00 17.54 -14.34
N GLU A 368 9.24 18.02 -14.19
CA GLU A 368 10.28 17.98 -15.24
C GLU A 368 11.23 16.79 -15.06
N LEU A 369 11.14 16.07 -13.93
CA LEU A 369 11.90 14.85 -13.73
C LEU A 369 11.53 13.79 -14.76
N PRO A 370 12.50 12.94 -15.18
CA PRO A 370 12.20 11.71 -15.90
C PRO A 370 11.61 10.69 -14.92
N LEU A 371 10.43 10.98 -14.36
CA LEU A 371 9.68 10.15 -13.45
C LEU A 371 8.22 10.08 -13.90
N THR A 372 7.73 8.86 -14.16
CA THR A 372 6.30 8.61 -14.37
C THR A 372 5.76 7.72 -13.25
N ILE A 373 4.54 8.01 -12.79
CA ILE A 373 3.85 7.20 -11.78
C ILE A 373 2.71 6.41 -12.42
N VAL A 374 2.76 5.10 -12.28
CA VAL A 374 1.76 4.13 -12.76
C VAL A 374 1.13 3.44 -11.54
N LEU A 375 0.03 4.02 -11.08
CA LEU A 375 -0.68 3.65 -9.86
C LEU A 375 -1.55 2.42 -10.06
N SER A 376 -1.38 1.45 -9.17
CA SER A 376 -2.34 0.39 -8.87
C SER A 376 -3.10 0.72 -7.59
N TRP A 377 -4.41 0.55 -7.59
CA TRP A 377 -5.21 0.81 -6.40
C TRP A 377 -6.30 -0.23 -6.17
N MET A 378 -6.77 -0.29 -4.92
CA MET A 378 -7.84 -1.18 -4.50
C MET A 378 -8.64 -0.58 -3.33
N GLU A 379 -7.96 -0.16 -2.25
CA GLU A 379 -8.59 0.28 -1.01
C GLU A 379 -8.20 1.71 -0.60
N GLN A 380 -8.52 2.09 0.63
CA GLN A 380 -8.54 3.48 1.09
C GLN A 380 -7.16 4.09 1.35
N LYS A 381 -6.15 3.28 1.70
CA LYS A 381 -4.78 3.77 1.82
C LYS A 381 -4.26 4.26 0.47
N ALA A 382 -4.52 3.52 -0.61
CA ALA A 382 -4.18 3.96 -1.96
C ALA A 382 -4.95 5.23 -2.39
N ALA A 383 -6.20 5.40 -1.96
CA ALA A 383 -6.96 6.62 -2.23
C ALA A 383 -6.36 7.85 -1.51
N ALA A 384 -5.89 7.69 -0.26
CA ALA A 384 -5.20 8.77 0.45
C ALA A 384 -3.84 9.13 -0.19
N ILE A 385 -3.11 8.12 -0.70
CA ILE A 385 -1.88 8.35 -1.47
C ILE A 385 -2.18 9.13 -2.75
N LEU A 386 -3.23 8.80 -3.51
CA LEU A 386 -3.61 9.57 -4.69
C LEU A 386 -3.78 11.06 -4.33
N TRP A 387 -4.53 11.37 -3.28
CA TRP A 387 -4.70 12.75 -2.81
C TRP A 387 -3.40 13.41 -2.34
N SER A 388 -2.47 12.64 -1.78
CA SER A 388 -1.13 13.14 -1.45
C SER A 388 -0.39 13.60 -2.71
N LEU A 389 -0.44 12.80 -3.78
CA LEU A 389 0.20 13.12 -5.06
C LEU A 389 -0.46 14.35 -5.72
N LEU A 390 -1.80 14.43 -5.68
CA LEU A 390 -2.54 15.59 -6.17
C LEU A 390 -2.21 16.86 -5.37
N ALA A 391 -2.08 16.77 -4.04
CA ALA A 391 -1.70 17.89 -3.19
C ALA A 391 -0.26 18.40 -3.45
N LEU A 392 0.59 17.56 -4.04
CA LEU A 392 1.94 17.92 -4.51
C LEU A 392 1.97 18.44 -5.96
N ASP A 393 0.79 18.63 -6.58
CA ASP A 393 0.62 19.01 -7.99
C ASP A 393 1.36 18.09 -8.98
N ILE A 394 1.45 16.79 -8.65
CA ILE A 394 2.03 15.80 -9.55
C ILE A 394 1.08 15.54 -10.72
N LYS A 395 1.62 15.56 -11.94
CA LYS A 395 0.86 15.41 -13.19
C LYS A 395 1.29 14.21 -14.01
N GLY A 396 0.48 13.87 -14.99
CA GLY A 396 0.83 12.85 -15.98
C GLY A 396 0.81 11.41 -15.45
N MET A 397 0.16 11.18 -14.31
CA MET A 397 0.07 9.87 -13.68
C MET A 397 -0.89 8.94 -14.43
N TYR A 398 -0.63 7.64 -14.36
CA TYR A 398 -1.53 6.58 -14.82
C TYR A 398 -2.20 5.91 -13.62
N ILE A 399 -3.47 5.53 -13.72
CA ILE A 399 -4.22 4.88 -12.64
C ILE A 399 -5.05 3.68 -13.13
N GLY A 400 -5.02 2.60 -12.36
CA GLY A 400 -5.77 1.39 -12.66
C GLY A 400 -5.89 0.43 -11.47
N PRO A 401 -6.52 -0.74 -11.65
CA PRO A 401 -6.96 -1.29 -12.93
C PRO A 401 -8.36 -0.84 -13.36
N ILE A 402 -9.07 -0.09 -12.52
CA ILE A 402 -10.38 0.50 -12.82
C ILE A 402 -10.42 1.92 -12.28
N LEU A 403 -11.31 2.77 -12.80
CA LEU A 403 -11.55 4.07 -12.19
C LEU A 403 -12.30 3.95 -10.86
N PRO A 404 -12.04 4.85 -9.89
CA PRO A 404 -12.77 4.85 -8.63
C PRO A 404 -14.27 5.10 -8.81
N GLY A 405 -15.10 4.30 -8.12
CA GLY A 405 -16.55 4.38 -8.25
C GLY A 405 -17.18 5.71 -7.81
N TRP A 406 -16.46 6.49 -6.98
CA TRP A 406 -16.87 7.83 -6.57
C TRP A 406 -16.66 8.88 -7.66
N ALA A 407 -15.75 8.67 -8.61
CA ALA A 407 -15.46 9.64 -9.67
C ALA A 407 -16.59 9.63 -10.72
N ASN A 408 -17.42 10.67 -10.75
CA ASN A 408 -18.36 10.92 -11.85
C ASN A 408 -17.67 11.75 -12.95
N GLU A 409 -18.38 12.05 -14.04
CA GLU A 409 -17.81 12.78 -15.18
C GLU A 409 -17.25 14.15 -14.78
N ASP A 410 -17.95 14.92 -13.92
CA ASP A 410 -17.46 16.22 -13.44
C ASP A 410 -16.10 16.09 -12.73
N ILE A 411 -16.00 15.14 -11.80
CA ILE A 411 -14.77 14.90 -11.03
C ILE A 411 -13.66 14.38 -11.94
N ILE A 412 -13.98 13.48 -12.87
CA ILE A 412 -13.01 12.95 -13.84
C ILE A 412 -12.45 14.09 -14.69
N ASN A 413 -13.30 14.98 -15.20
CA ASN A 413 -12.86 16.11 -16.02
C ASN A 413 -11.88 17.00 -15.24
N VAL A 414 -12.16 17.29 -13.96
CA VAL A 414 -11.23 18.04 -13.10
C VAL A 414 -9.89 17.31 -12.93
N LEU A 415 -9.91 16.00 -12.70
CA LEU A 415 -8.69 15.20 -12.55
C LEU A 415 -7.86 15.15 -13.84
N VAL A 416 -8.51 15.08 -15.00
CA VAL A 416 -7.85 15.09 -16.31
C VAL A 416 -7.31 16.48 -16.65
N GLU A 417 -8.12 17.53 -16.51
CA GLU A 417 -7.75 18.89 -16.91
C GLU A 417 -6.63 19.47 -16.04
N ASN A 418 -6.65 19.23 -14.72
CA ASN A 418 -5.70 19.86 -13.80
C ASN A 418 -4.44 19.02 -13.56
N TYR A 419 -4.56 17.68 -13.59
CA TYR A 419 -3.50 16.76 -13.21
C TYR A 419 -3.08 15.80 -14.33
N ASP A 420 -3.75 15.83 -15.48
CA ASP A 420 -3.45 14.93 -16.60
C ASP A 420 -3.41 13.45 -16.15
N LEU A 421 -4.36 13.09 -15.26
CA LEU A 421 -4.52 11.74 -14.72
C LEU A 421 -5.17 10.83 -15.78
N LYS A 422 -4.48 9.75 -16.14
CA LYS A 422 -4.88 8.86 -17.24
C LYS A 422 -5.29 7.49 -16.69
N PRO A 423 -6.40 6.90 -17.15
CA PRO A 423 -6.61 5.47 -16.94
C PRO A 423 -5.54 4.68 -17.68
N ILE A 424 -5.08 3.56 -17.10
CA ILE A 424 -4.22 2.62 -17.83
C ILE A 424 -4.93 2.06 -19.08
N GLY A 425 -4.16 1.85 -20.15
CA GLY A 425 -4.61 1.32 -21.43
C GLY A 425 -3.94 0.00 -21.79
N ASP A 426 -3.44 -0.09 -23.02
CA ASP A 426 -2.57 -1.19 -23.46
C ASP A 426 -1.12 -0.93 -22.97
N PRO A 427 -0.42 -1.94 -22.42
CA PRO A 427 0.94 -1.74 -21.93
C PRO A 427 1.93 -1.19 -22.97
N GLU A 428 1.87 -1.63 -24.23
CA GLU A 428 2.83 -1.15 -25.25
C GLU A 428 2.54 0.30 -25.66
N GLU A 429 1.27 0.65 -25.77
CA GLU A 429 0.84 2.02 -26.07
C GLU A 429 1.21 2.98 -24.95
N ASP A 430 0.99 2.58 -23.69
CA ASP A 430 1.34 3.37 -22.52
C ASP A 430 2.86 3.53 -22.39
N ILE A 431 3.65 2.46 -22.58
CA ILE A 431 5.11 2.56 -22.58
C ILE A 431 5.59 3.52 -23.67
N LYS A 432 5.03 3.42 -24.88
CA LYS A 432 5.38 4.33 -25.98
C LYS A 432 5.06 5.78 -25.63
N ALA A 433 3.89 6.05 -25.04
CA ALA A 433 3.51 7.39 -24.61
C ALA A 433 4.44 7.95 -23.52
N ILE A 434 4.85 7.10 -22.56
CA ILE A 434 5.74 7.47 -21.45
C ILE A 434 7.18 7.73 -21.92
N MET A 435 7.64 6.98 -22.92
CA MET A 435 9.03 7.04 -23.39
C MET A 435 9.27 8.12 -24.46
N GLY A 436 8.22 8.64 -25.10
CA GLY A 436 8.28 9.65 -26.16
C GLY A 436 8.49 9.06 -27.56
#